data_AF-A0A931SBA7-F1
#
_entry.id   AF-A0A931SBA7-F1
#
_cell.length_a   1.000
_cell.length_b   1.000
_cell.length_c   1.000
_cell.angle_alpha   90.00
_cell.angle_beta   90.00
_cell.angle_gamma   90.00
#
_symmetry.space_group_name_H-M   'P 1'
#
loop_
_entity.id
_entity.type
_entity.pdbx_description
1 polymer ?
#
loop_
_entity_poly.entity_id
_entity_poly.type
_entity_poly.pdbx_seq_one_letter_code
_entity_poly.pdbx_strand_id
1 'polypeptide(L)'
;MPFVPTPIGVVDRMLELAEVNERDTVYDLGSGDGRIVIRAAKRYGARGVGIEMDAELVERSRKKAREEGVSHLVEFRLEDALKVDVSPATVVTLYMLPWFNEKLRPNLQQQLRPGARVVAHDFDIEGWPPTKVVELPEIEIKKGGAVHRHKVYLWRIGE
;
A
#
# COMPACT_ATOMS: atom_id res chain seq x y z
N MET A 1 -5.28 13.58 -5.79
CA MET A 1 -6.47 12.77 -5.44
C MET A 1 -6.90 13.16 -4.04
N PRO A 2 -8.20 13.18 -3.69
CA PRO A 2 -8.60 13.43 -2.31
C PRO A 2 -8.07 12.30 -1.40
N PHE A 3 -7.63 12.65 -0.20
CA PHE A 3 -7.17 11.67 0.77
C PHE A 3 -8.36 10.91 1.37
N VAL A 4 -8.50 9.64 1.01
CA VAL A 4 -9.45 8.70 1.60
C VAL A 4 -8.64 7.50 2.08
N PRO A 5 -8.56 7.25 3.39
CA PRO A 5 -7.66 6.22 3.84
C PRO A 5 -8.30 4.83 3.89
N THR A 6 -7.48 3.81 3.66
CA THR A 6 -7.85 2.40 3.87
C THR A 6 -8.22 2.14 5.34
N PRO A 7 -9.37 1.51 5.64
CA PRO A 7 -9.72 1.10 7.01
C PRO A 7 -8.67 0.15 7.59
N ILE A 8 -8.42 0.22 8.90
CA ILE A 8 -7.32 -0.55 9.53
C ILE A 8 -7.50 -2.06 9.38
N GLY A 9 -8.73 -2.59 9.43
CA GLY A 9 -8.99 -4.02 9.18
C GLY A 9 -8.60 -4.45 7.76
N VAL A 10 -8.82 -3.58 6.77
CA VAL A 10 -8.38 -3.82 5.39
C VAL A 10 -6.86 -3.71 5.25
N VAL A 11 -6.22 -2.73 5.91
CA VAL A 11 -4.74 -2.64 5.97
C VAL A 11 -4.14 -3.92 6.54
N ASP A 12 -4.69 -4.42 7.64
CA ASP A 12 -4.23 -5.67 8.25
C ASP A 12 -4.37 -6.83 7.27
N ARG A 13 -5.50 -6.93 6.56
CA ARG A 13 -5.67 -7.97 5.54
C ARG A 13 -4.68 -7.84 4.38
N MET A 14 -4.44 -6.63 3.89
CA MET A 14 -3.47 -6.38 2.82
C MET A 14 -2.09 -6.92 3.19
N LEU A 15 -1.62 -6.60 4.40
CA LEU A 15 -0.31 -7.04 4.89
C LEU A 15 -0.25 -8.56 5.15
N GLU A 16 -1.32 -9.15 5.69
CA GLU A 16 -1.44 -10.60 5.86
C GLU A 16 -1.43 -11.35 4.52
N LEU A 17 -2.19 -10.86 3.54
CA LEU A 17 -2.32 -11.50 2.23
C LEU A 17 -1.00 -11.43 1.45
N ALA A 18 -0.25 -10.34 1.62
CA ALA A 18 1.10 -10.19 1.09
C ALA A 18 2.16 -10.94 1.91
N GLU A 19 1.79 -11.60 3.01
CA GLU A 19 2.68 -12.37 3.89
C GLU A 19 3.89 -11.53 4.37
N VAL A 20 3.60 -10.28 4.77
CA VAL A 20 4.63 -9.34 5.24
C VAL A 20 5.32 -9.87 6.50
N ASN A 21 6.64 -9.78 6.54
CA ASN A 21 7.47 -10.15 7.69
C ASN A 21 8.64 -9.16 7.88
N GLU A 22 9.51 -9.39 8.86
CA GLU A 22 10.61 -8.49 9.24
C GLU A 22 11.68 -8.31 8.17
N ARG A 23 11.73 -9.20 7.18
CA ARG A 23 12.67 -9.12 6.06
C ARG A 23 12.15 -8.24 4.93
N ASP A 24 10.88 -7.85 5.00
CA ASP A 24 10.26 -7.06 3.95
C ASP A 24 10.61 -5.58 4.05
N THR A 25 10.70 -4.98 2.87
CA THR A 25 10.66 -3.54 2.68
C THR A 25 9.38 -3.20 1.94
N VAL A 26 8.41 -2.65 2.68
CA VAL A 26 7.07 -2.30 2.19
C VAL A 26 7.09 -0.88 1.63
N TYR A 27 6.74 -0.73 0.35
CA TYR A 27 6.53 0.55 -0.29
C TYR A 27 5.03 0.83 -0.40
N ASP A 28 4.58 1.98 0.07
CA ASP A 28 3.19 2.42 -0.06
C ASP A 28 3.12 3.64 -0.99
N LEU A 29 2.54 3.45 -2.18
CA LEU A 29 2.52 4.47 -3.23
C LEU A 29 1.23 5.30 -3.14
N GLY A 30 1.34 6.52 -2.60
CA GLY A 30 0.20 7.32 -2.15
C GLY A 30 -0.11 7.09 -0.67
N SER A 31 0.93 7.17 0.17
CA SER A 31 0.88 6.68 1.55
C SER A 31 0.00 7.47 2.52
N GLY A 32 -0.44 8.68 2.15
CA GLY A 32 -1.38 9.48 2.95
C GLY A 32 -0.91 9.71 4.39
N ASP A 33 -1.70 9.27 5.37
CA ASP A 33 -1.34 9.35 6.81
C ASP A 33 -0.38 8.25 7.30
N GLY A 34 0.25 7.53 6.37
CA GLY A 34 1.34 6.58 6.59
C GLY A 34 0.90 5.28 7.27
N ARG A 35 -0.42 5.06 7.41
CA ARG A 35 -0.95 3.96 8.23
C ARG A 35 -0.48 2.58 7.79
N ILE A 36 -0.27 2.34 6.50
CA ILE A 36 0.09 1.01 5.99
C ILE A 36 1.52 0.68 6.40
N VAL A 37 2.49 1.54 6.07
CA VAL A 37 3.90 1.32 6.45
C VAL A 37 4.13 1.39 7.95
N ILE A 38 3.41 2.25 8.69
CA ILE A 38 3.46 2.27 10.16
C ILE A 38 2.92 0.96 10.73
N ARG A 39 1.79 0.46 10.22
CA ARG A 39 1.21 -0.81 10.67
C ARG A 39 2.13 -1.99 10.35
N ALA A 40 2.76 -1.99 9.17
CA ALA A 40 3.74 -2.99 8.76
C ALA A 40 4.93 -3.05 9.74
N ALA A 41 5.52 -1.90 10.04
CA ALA A 41 6.62 -1.80 10.99
C ALA A 41 6.21 -2.25 12.41
N LYS A 42 5.06 -1.78 12.91
CA LYS A 42 4.59 -2.12 14.26
C LYS A 42 4.28 -3.60 14.45
N ARG A 43 3.65 -4.25 13.46
CA ARG A 43 3.17 -5.63 13.59
C ARG A 43 4.20 -6.66 13.19
N TYR A 44 5.00 -6.36 12.16
CA TYR A 44 5.87 -7.35 11.53
C TYR A 44 7.35 -7.01 11.65
N GLY A 45 7.71 -5.84 12.19
CA GLY A 45 9.10 -5.37 12.20
C GLY A 45 9.67 -5.06 10.80
N ALA A 46 8.80 -4.98 9.79
CA ALA A 46 9.18 -4.68 8.42
C ALA A 46 9.72 -3.25 8.29
N ARG A 47 10.61 -3.03 7.32
CA ARG A 47 10.96 -1.68 6.88
C ARG A 47 9.84 -1.11 6.02
N GLY A 48 9.65 0.20 6.05
CA GLY A 48 8.59 0.87 5.31
C GLY A 48 9.06 2.15 4.60
N VAL A 49 8.59 2.38 3.39
CA VAL A 49 8.79 3.63 2.65
C VAL A 49 7.43 4.11 2.15
N GLY A 50 6.95 5.23 2.68
CA GLY A 50 5.74 5.89 2.21
C GLY A 50 6.06 6.98 1.19
N ILE A 51 5.48 6.89 0.00
CA ILE A 51 5.59 7.89 -1.07
C ILE A 51 4.31 8.72 -1.09
N GLU A 52 4.42 10.03 -0.98
CA GLU A 52 3.28 10.94 -0.92
C GLU A 52 3.62 12.28 -1.59
N MET A 53 2.65 12.91 -2.26
CA MET A 53 2.84 14.19 -2.95
C MET A 53 2.34 15.39 -2.13
N ASP A 54 1.53 15.16 -1.11
CA ASP A 54 1.07 16.18 -0.18
C ASP A 54 2.04 16.33 1.01
N ALA A 55 2.67 17.51 1.11
CA ALA A 55 3.65 17.80 2.15
C ALA A 55 3.05 17.76 3.57
N GLU A 56 1.79 18.13 3.75
CA GLU A 56 1.13 18.09 5.07
C GLU A 56 0.91 16.64 5.52
N LEU A 57 0.52 15.76 4.59
CA LEU A 57 0.39 14.33 4.85
C LEU A 57 1.73 13.67 5.16
N VAL A 58 2.81 14.05 4.46
CA VAL A 58 4.17 13.60 4.77
C VAL A 58 4.56 13.98 6.20
N GLU A 59 4.38 15.25 6.59
CA GLU A 59 4.71 15.70 7.95
C GLU A 59 3.86 15.01 9.02
N ARG A 60 2.57 14.83 8.75
CA ARG A 60 1.66 14.08 9.62
C ARG A 60 2.12 12.63 9.80
N SER A 61 2.53 11.97 8.72
CA SER A 61 3.02 10.59 8.72
C SER A 61 4.33 10.45 9.50
N ARG A 62 5.27 11.37 9.31
CA ARG A 62 6.51 11.44 10.10
C ARG A 62 6.23 11.62 11.58
N LYS A 63 5.30 12.51 11.94
CA LYS A 63 4.89 12.72 13.34
C LYS A 63 4.29 11.45 13.94
N LYS A 64 3.34 10.84 13.23
CA LYS A 64 2.68 9.60 13.67
C LYS A 64 3.67 8.46 13.85
N ALA A 65 4.63 8.29 12.93
CA ALA A 65 5.67 7.27 13.08
C ALA A 65 6.57 7.47 14.32
N ARG A 66 6.82 8.72 14.73
CA ARG A 66 7.52 9.02 15.98
C ARG A 66 6.65 8.69 17.20
N GLU A 67 5.39 9.12 17.19
CA GLU A 67 4.41 8.83 18.26
C GLU A 67 4.22 7.33 18.46
N GLU A 68 4.24 6.57 17.37
CA GLU A 68 4.08 5.11 17.36
C GLU A 68 5.40 4.34 17.61
N GLY A 69 6.53 5.04 17.78
CA GLY A 69 7.83 4.44 18.11
C GLY A 69 8.54 3.72 16.95
N VAL A 70 8.05 3.84 15.72
CA VAL A 70 8.57 3.10 14.55
C VAL A 70 9.38 3.94 13.57
N SER A 71 9.66 5.20 13.90
CA SER A 71 10.43 6.11 13.03
C SER A 71 11.83 5.62 12.60
N HIS A 72 12.38 4.60 13.26
CA HIS A 72 13.65 3.95 12.89
C HIS A 72 13.49 2.85 11.82
N LEU A 73 12.26 2.43 11.52
CA LEU A 73 11.93 1.42 10.50
C LEU A 73 11.25 2.02 9.27
N VAL A 74 10.68 3.23 9.39
CA VAL A 74 9.88 3.84 8.32
C VAL A 74 10.42 5.18 7.87
N GLU A 75 10.37 5.41 6.57
CA GLU A 75 10.72 6.66 5.91
C GLU A 75 9.50 7.19 5.13
N PHE A 76 9.33 8.51 5.06
CA PHE A 76 8.32 9.15 4.23
C PHE A 76 8.97 10.17 3.30
N ARG A 77 8.71 10.03 2.00
CA ARG A 77 9.29 10.83 0.93
C ARG A 77 8.22 11.65 0.23
N LEU A 78 8.51 12.95 0.07
CA LEU A 78 7.68 13.87 -0.71
C LEU A 78 8.04 13.72 -2.20
N GLU A 79 7.42 12.76 -2.88
CA GLU A 79 7.81 12.33 -4.23
C GLU A 79 6.59 11.92 -5.08
N ASP A 80 6.78 11.94 -6.40
CA ASP A 80 5.80 11.42 -7.35
C ASP A 80 5.94 9.90 -7.47
N ALA A 81 4.90 9.16 -7.08
CA ALA A 81 4.86 7.71 -7.14
C ALA A 81 5.05 7.13 -8.57
N LEU A 82 4.80 7.91 -9.63
CA LEU A 82 5.07 7.47 -11.01
C LEU A 82 6.56 7.55 -11.38
N LYS A 83 7.39 8.19 -10.56
CA LYS A 83 8.81 8.45 -10.84
C LYS A 83 9.77 7.80 -9.85
N VAL A 84 9.27 7.31 -8.72
CA VAL A 84 10.08 6.67 -7.68
C VAL A 84 10.66 5.34 -8.18
N ASP A 85 11.89 5.04 -7.78
CA ASP A 85 12.50 3.72 -7.96
C ASP A 85 11.92 2.74 -6.91
N VAL A 86 11.16 1.75 -7.38
CA VAL A 86 10.56 0.72 -6.55
C VAL A 86 11.37 -0.58 -6.51
N SER A 87 12.52 -0.65 -7.20
CA SER A 87 13.37 -1.85 -7.22
C SER A 87 13.85 -2.36 -5.84
N PRO A 88 13.95 -1.54 -4.78
CA PRO A 88 14.25 -2.04 -3.43
C PRO A 88 13.05 -2.70 -2.72
N ALA A 89 11.82 -2.51 -3.20
CA ALA A 89 10.62 -3.00 -2.55
C ALA A 89 10.50 -4.53 -2.69
N THR A 90 10.13 -5.19 -1.58
CA THR A 90 9.70 -6.60 -1.60
C THR A 90 8.18 -6.73 -1.56
N VAL A 91 7.50 -5.69 -1.07
CA VAL A 91 6.04 -5.54 -1.11
C VAL A 91 5.70 -4.12 -1.53
N VAL A 92 4.76 -3.97 -2.46
CA VAL A 92 4.15 -2.68 -2.82
C VAL A 92 2.68 -2.70 -2.45
N THR A 93 2.20 -1.67 -1.76
CA THR A 93 0.79 -1.48 -1.43
C THR A 93 0.19 -0.32 -2.21
N LEU A 94 -1.06 -0.49 -2.65
CA LEU A 94 -1.80 0.49 -3.45
C LEU A 94 -3.22 0.69 -2.92
N TYR A 95 -3.64 1.94 -2.79
CA TYR A 95 -5.05 2.31 -2.76
C TYR A 95 -5.28 3.52 -3.66
N MET A 96 -5.23 3.28 -4.97
CA MET A 96 -5.26 4.31 -6.00
C MET A 96 -6.36 4.02 -7.01
N LEU A 97 -6.79 5.05 -7.74
CA LEU A 97 -7.81 4.90 -8.79
C LEU A 97 -7.30 3.99 -9.94
N PRO A 98 -8.21 3.30 -10.66
CA PRO A 98 -7.83 2.36 -11.73
C PRO A 98 -6.84 2.91 -12.76
N TRP A 99 -7.13 4.10 -13.31
CA TRP A 99 -6.26 4.76 -14.29
C TRP A 99 -4.85 5.06 -13.78
N PHE A 100 -4.68 5.21 -12.45
CA PHE A 100 -3.37 5.45 -11.86
C PHE A 100 -2.60 4.14 -11.69
N ASN A 101 -3.29 3.08 -11.25
CA ASN A 101 -2.74 1.72 -11.20
C ASN A 101 -2.22 1.28 -12.58
N GLU A 102 -2.97 1.56 -13.65
CA GLU A 102 -2.55 1.31 -15.03
C GLU A 102 -1.24 2.01 -15.39
N LYS A 103 -1.05 3.26 -14.96
CA LYS A 103 0.18 4.03 -15.18
C LYS A 103 1.35 3.52 -14.35
N LEU A 104 1.09 2.98 -13.16
CA LEU A 104 2.13 2.37 -12.31
C LEU A 104 2.59 1.02 -12.84
N ARG A 105 1.70 0.26 -13.51
CA ARG A 105 1.97 -1.11 -13.95
C ARG A 105 3.34 -1.30 -14.65
N PRO A 106 3.74 -0.47 -15.64
CA PRO A 106 5.04 -0.67 -16.30
C PRO A 106 6.22 -0.56 -15.33
N ASN A 107 6.19 0.39 -14.39
CA ASN A 107 7.24 0.55 -13.39
C ASN A 107 7.29 -0.66 -12.44
N LEU A 108 6.14 -1.12 -11.96
CA LEU A 108 6.05 -2.28 -11.09
C LEU A 108 6.57 -3.54 -11.77
N GLN A 109 6.18 -3.79 -13.02
CA GLN A 109 6.61 -4.96 -13.79
C GLN A 109 8.09 -4.91 -14.17
N GLN A 110 8.63 -3.73 -14.47
CA GLN A 110 10.02 -3.59 -14.89
C GLN A 110 11.01 -3.62 -13.72
N GLN A 111 10.65 -3.02 -12.58
CA GLN A 111 11.61 -2.76 -11.49
C GLN A 111 11.54 -3.77 -10.36
N LEU A 112 10.36 -4.36 -10.09
CA LEU A 112 10.22 -5.33 -9.00
C LEU A 112 10.89 -6.66 -9.36
N ARG A 113 11.58 -7.23 -8.37
CA ARG A 113 12.27 -8.52 -8.53
C ARG A 113 11.28 -9.68 -8.45
N PRO A 114 11.59 -10.83 -9.08
CA PRO A 114 10.84 -12.06 -8.85
C PRO A 114 10.69 -12.37 -7.36
N GLY A 115 9.48 -12.77 -6.94
CA GLY A 115 9.10 -12.99 -5.55
C GLY A 115 8.59 -11.75 -4.81
N ALA A 116 8.72 -10.54 -5.38
CA ALA A 116 8.05 -9.36 -4.83
C ALA A 116 6.52 -9.51 -4.94
N ARG A 117 5.79 -8.80 -4.07
CA ARG A 117 4.33 -8.83 -4.03
C ARG A 117 3.76 -7.43 -4.24
N VAL A 118 2.70 -7.32 -5.03
CA VAL A 118 1.89 -6.09 -5.12
C VAL A 118 0.54 -6.40 -4.51
N VAL A 119 0.05 -5.54 -3.62
CA VAL A 119 -1.26 -5.69 -3.00
C VAL A 119 -2.07 -4.41 -3.17
N ALA A 120 -3.30 -4.50 -3.68
CA ALA A 120 -4.15 -3.35 -3.96
C ALA A 120 -5.50 -3.45 -3.26
N HIS A 121 -6.00 -2.32 -2.78
CA HIS A 121 -7.31 -2.16 -2.16
C HIS A 121 -8.34 -1.66 -3.18
N ASP A 122 -9.46 -2.37 -3.32
CA ASP A 122 -10.67 -2.13 -4.13
C ASP A 122 -10.49 -2.03 -5.65
N PHE A 123 -9.33 -1.62 -6.13
CA PHE A 123 -9.07 -1.42 -7.55
C PHE A 123 -7.99 -2.37 -8.03
N ASP A 124 -8.28 -3.06 -9.14
CA ASP A 124 -7.32 -3.92 -9.81
C ASP A 124 -6.33 -3.11 -10.65
N ILE A 125 -5.51 -3.81 -11.43
CA ILE A 125 -4.59 -3.22 -12.40
C ILE A 125 -4.97 -3.77 -13.77
N GLU A 126 -5.58 -2.94 -14.62
CA GLU A 126 -6.08 -3.38 -15.92
C GLU A 126 -4.98 -4.05 -16.74
N GLY A 127 -5.31 -5.18 -17.38
CA GLY A 127 -4.39 -5.97 -18.20
C GLY A 127 -3.24 -6.61 -17.43
N TRP A 128 -3.34 -6.72 -16.11
CA TRP A 128 -2.45 -7.55 -15.29
C TRP A 128 -3.28 -8.41 -14.35
N PRO A 129 -3.53 -9.69 -14.70
CA PRO A 129 -4.37 -10.56 -13.87
C PRO A 129 -3.75 -10.79 -12.48
N PRO A 130 -4.52 -10.65 -11.38
CA PRO A 130 -4.03 -10.93 -10.03
C PRO A 130 -3.87 -12.43 -9.80
N THR A 131 -2.84 -12.79 -9.03
CA THR A 131 -2.64 -14.17 -8.54
C THR A 131 -3.74 -14.57 -7.56
N LYS A 132 -4.28 -13.60 -6.80
CA LYS A 132 -5.36 -13.84 -5.83
C LYS A 132 -6.24 -12.61 -5.64
N VAL A 133 -7.53 -12.85 -5.44
CA VAL A 133 -8.52 -11.82 -5.07
C VAL A 133 -9.26 -12.29 -3.83
N VAL A 134 -9.40 -11.41 -2.84
CA VAL A 134 -10.12 -11.67 -1.60
C VAL A 134 -11.15 -10.57 -1.38
N GLU A 135 -12.42 -10.92 -1.33
CA GLU A 135 -13.46 -10.03 -0.82
C GLU A 135 -13.52 -10.16 0.70
N LEU A 136 -13.55 -9.02 1.39
CA LEU A 136 -13.59 -8.98 2.84
C LEU A 136 -15.01 -9.13 3.39
N PRO A 137 -15.19 -9.85 4.52
CA PRO A 137 -16.51 -10.04 5.11
C PRO A 137 -17.06 -8.75 5.74
N GLU A 138 -16.16 -7.85 6.17
CA GLU A 138 -16.51 -6.55 6.75
C GLU A 138 -17.16 -5.65 5.68
N ILE A 139 -18.24 -4.99 6.09
CA ILE A 139 -18.95 -4.03 5.24
C ILE A 139 -18.75 -2.62 5.79
N GLU A 140 -18.56 -1.66 4.89
CA GLU A 140 -18.59 -0.25 5.20
C GLU A 140 -19.92 0.34 4.75
N ILE A 141 -20.65 0.97 5.65
CA ILE A 141 -21.87 1.71 5.31
C ILE A 141 -21.46 3.14 4.97
N LYS A 142 -21.50 3.48 3.68
CA LYS A 142 -21.20 4.83 3.19
C LYS A 142 -22.30 5.80 3.59
N LYS A 143 -21.97 7.10 3.56
CA LYS A 143 -22.94 8.18 3.75
C LYS A 143 -24.04 8.04 2.68
N GLY A 144 -25.29 7.86 3.13
CA GLY A 144 -26.43 7.55 2.26
C GLY A 144 -26.88 6.08 2.29
N GLY A 145 -26.29 5.24 3.13
CA GLY A 145 -26.76 3.87 3.38
C GLY A 145 -26.26 2.82 2.38
N ALA A 146 -25.47 3.22 1.38
CA ALA A 146 -24.85 2.29 0.45
C ALA A 146 -23.85 1.38 1.18
N VAL A 147 -24.00 0.08 0.97
CA VAL A 147 -23.11 -0.94 1.53
C VAL A 147 -21.93 -1.13 0.59
N HIS A 148 -20.72 -1.00 1.11
CA HIS A 148 -19.48 -1.23 0.38
C HIS A 148 -18.75 -2.45 0.96
N ARG A 149 -18.37 -3.38 0.09
CA ARG A 149 -17.54 -4.55 0.41
C ARG A 149 -16.15 -4.32 -0.17
N HIS A 150 -15.15 -4.40 0.69
CA HIS A 150 -13.78 -4.20 0.27
C HIS A 150 -13.22 -5.42 -0.44
N LYS A 151 -12.40 -5.19 -1.46
CA LYS A 151 -11.61 -6.23 -2.13
C LYS A 151 -10.13 -5.97 -1.97
N VAL A 152 -9.37 -7.05 -1.83
CA VAL A 152 -7.91 -7.01 -1.83
C VAL A 152 -7.41 -7.90 -2.97
N TYR A 153 -6.57 -7.32 -3.81
CA TYR A 153 -5.94 -7.98 -4.96
C TYR A 153 -4.46 -8.21 -4.65
N LEU A 154 -3.93 -9.36 -5.03
CA LEU A 154 -2.53 -9.72 -4.86
C LEU A 154 -1.94 -10.16 -6.21
N TRP A 155 -0.75 -9.65 -6.52
CA TRP A 155 0.12 -10.15 -7.58
C TRP A 155 1.45 -10.59 -6.98
N ARG A 156 1.98 -11.71 -7.48
CA ARG A 156 3.33 -12.19 -7.17
C ARG A 156 4.18 -12.07 -8.44
N ILE A 157 5.31 -11.37 -8.35
CA ILE A 157 6.17 -11.11 -9.50
C ILE A 157 6.90 -12.39 -9.90
N GLY A 158 6.76 -12.81 -11.16
CA GLY A 158 7.45 -13.97 -11.71
C GLY A 158 6.75 -15.32 -11.47
N GLU A 159 5.53 -15.32 -10.94
CA GLU A 159 4.63 -16.48 -10.86
C GLU A 159 3.61 -16.51 -12.00
#